data_AF-A0A7X7TPR1-F1
#
_entry.id   AF-A0A7X7TPR1-F1
#
_cell.length_a   1.000
_cell.length_b   1.000
_cell.length_c   1.000
_cell.angle_alpha   90.00
_cell.angle_beta   90.00
_cell.angle_gamma   90.00
#
_symmetry.space_group_name_H-M   'P 1'
#
loop_
_entity.id
_entity.type
_entity.pdbx_description
1 polymer ?
#
loop_
_entity_poly.entity_id
_entity_poly.type
_entity_poly.pdbx_seq_one_letter_code
_entity_poly.pdbx_strand_id
1 'polypeptide(L)'
;MMKAIVPDLVHTERAGLQSGIDQDRLKSLPHVYSGIWWYAKYPNHYSGDGSKANAAAGEILLNAVVEQFVESIRNIKADSIVPTLQEQFFYDAGNPLKTQQ
;
A
#
# COMPACT_ATOMS: atom_id res chain seq x y z
N MET A 1 -10.45 3.49 -8.02
CA MET A 1 -10.14 2.24 -8.75
C MET A 1 -11.37 1.36 -8.94
N MET A 2 -12.05 0.88 -7.89
CA MET A 2 -13.17 -0.09 -8.04
C MET A 2 -14.29 0.36 -8.99
N LYS A 3 -14.66 1.66 -9.00
CA LYS A 3 -15.64 2.21 -9.96
C LYS A 3 -15.24 2.05 -11.44
N ALA A 4 -13.96 1.87 -11.75
CA ALA A 4 -13.47 1.60 -13.11
C ALA A 4 -13.45 0.10 -13.45
N ILE A 5 -13.28 -0.78 -12.44
CA ILE A 5 -13.08 -2.22 -12.63
C ILE A 5 -14.43 -2.96 -12.61
N VAL A 6 -15.27 -2.68 -11.60
CA VAL A 6 -16.56 -3.34 -11.38
C VAL A 6 -17.60 -2.31 -10.93
N PRO A 7 -17.99 -1.36 -11.81
CA PRO A 7 -18.86 -0.24 -11.43
C PRO A 7 -20.18 -0.65 -10.77
N ASP A 8 -20.75 -1.79 -11.20
CA ASP A 8 -22.04 -2.30 -10.77
C ASP A 8 -22.05 -2.79 -9.31
N LEU A 9 -20.87 -3.09 -8.74
CA LEU A 9 -20.72 -3.51 -7.35
C LEU A 9 -20.38 -2.35 -6.40
N VAL A 10 -20.23 -1.13 -6.93
CA VAL A 10 -19.85 0.04 -6.13
C VAL A 10 -21.02 1.00 -6.02
N HIS A 11 -21.64 0.99 -4.85
CA HIS A 11 -22.81 1.80 -4.48
C HIS A 11 -22.39 3.10 -3.78
N THR A 12 -21.95 4.11 -4.54
CA THR A 12 -21.48 5.40 -4.00
C THR A 12 -22.58 6.18 -3.29
N GLU A 13 -23.84 5.97 -3.68
CA GLU A 13 -25.01 6.54 -3.01
C GLU A 13 -25.16 6.07 -1.56
N ARG A 14 -24.54 4.94 -1.18
CA ARG A 14 -24.57 4.41 0.18
C ARG A 14 -23.43 4.93 1.06
N ALA A 15 -22.45 5.64 0.49
CA ALA A 15 -21.23 6.06 1.20
C ALA A 15 -21.53 6.95 2.44
N GLY A 16 -22.59 7.76 2.38
CA GLY A 16 -23.00 8.64 3.48
C GLY A 16 -23.86 7.96 4.55
N LEU A 17 -24.27 6.70 4.38
CA LEU A 17 -25.17 6.02 5.32
C LEU A 17 -24.52 5.68 6.65
N GLN A 18 -23.18 5.56 6.68
CA GLN A 18 -22.42 5.35 7.90
C GLN A 18 -21.17 6.22 7.91
N SER A 19 -20.77 6.70 9.08
CA SER A 19 -19.60 7.58 9.21
C SER A 19 -18.30 6.81 9.01
N GLY A 20 -17.40 7.34 8.18
CA GLY A 20 -16.02 6.87 8.05
C GLY A 20 -15.01 7.64 8.90
N ILE A 21 -15.48 8.43 9.88
CA ILE A 21 -14.63 9.25 10.76
C ILE A 21 -14.02 8.37 11.86
N ASP A 22 -12.75 8.62 12.17
CA ASP A 22 -12.07 8.00 13.31
C ASP A 22 -12.76 8.40 14.63
N GLN A 23 -13.26 7.40 15.37
CA GLN A 23 -13.94 7.62 16.64
C GLN A 23 -13.01 7.84 17.83
N ASP A 24 -11.69 7.72 17.64
CA ASP A 24 -10.67 8.02 18.65
C ASP A 24 -10.84 7.24 19.97
N ARG A 25 -11.35 6.01 19.89
CA ARG A 25 -11.64 5.17 21.07
C ARG A 25 -10.39 4.71 21.85
N LEU A 26 -9.19 4.83 21.25
CA LEU A 26 -7.92 4.42 21.84
C LEU A 26 -7.04 5.59 22.30
N LYS A 27 -7.59 6.81 22.41
CA LYS A 27 -6.84 8.02 22.79
C LYS A 27 -6.08 7.97 24.11
N SER A 28 -6.49 7.10 25.04
CA SER A 28 -5.78 6.88 26.31
C SER A 28 -4.51 6.04 26.16
N LEU A 29 -4.27 5.47 24.98
CA LEU A 29 -3.14 4.60 24.66
C LEU A 29 -2.35 5.11 23.44
N PRO A 30 -1.85 6.37 23.44
CA PRO A 30 -1.31 7.03 22.24
C PRO A 30 -0.03 6.41 21.66
N HIS A 31 0.63 5.52 22.42
CA HIS A 31 1.88 4.86 22.03
C HIS A 31 1.76 3.34 21.99
N VAL A 32 0.54 2.80 22.08
CA VAL A 32 0.31 1.36 22.07
C VAL A 32 -0.44 0.96 20.81
N TYR A 33 0.19 0.09 20.01
CA TYR A 33 -0.52 -0.61 18.94
C TYR A 33 -1.36 -1.74 19.55
N SER A 34 -2.67 -1.71 19.30
CA SER A 34 -3.58 -2.78 19.71
C SER A 34 -4.14 -3.49 18.49
N GLY A 35 -4.19 -4.82 18.50
CA GLY A 35 -4.72 -5.60 17.36
C GLY A 35 -6.17 -5.28 16.99
N ILE A 36 -6.94 -4.66 17.89
CA ILE A 36 -8.33 -4.24 17.66
C ILE A 36 -8.46 -2.80 17.14
N TRP A 37 -7.35 -2.12 16.84
CA TRP A 37 -7.35 -0.68 16.51
C TRP A 37 -8.31 -0.31 15.38
N TRP A 38 -8.44 -1.17 14.35
CA TRP A 38 -9.31 -0.88 13.22
C TRP A 38 -10.77 -0.77 13.65
N TYR A 39 -11.27 -1.78 14.39
CA TYR A 39 -12.63 -1.76 14.92
C TYR A 39 -12.84 -0.62 15.93
N ALA A 40 -11.80 -0.28 16.70
CA ALA A 40 -11.86 0.84 17.62
C ALA A 40 -12.04 2.19 16.91
N LYS A 41 -11.39 2.40 15.76
CA LYS A 41 -11.51 3.64 14.96
C LYS A 41 -12.75 3.64 14.06
N TYR A 42 -13.01 2.52 13.39
CA TYR A 42 -13.99 2.36 12.32
C TYR A 42 -14.87 1.11 12.56
N PRO A 43 -15.83 1.17 13.50
CA PRO A 43 -16.61 0.00 13.94
C PRO A 43 -17.54 -0.58 12.86
N ASN A 44 -17.87 0.20 11.83
CA ASN A 44 -18.62 -0.22 10.64
C ASN A 44 -17.70 -0.74 9.51
N HIS A 45 -16.40 -0.87 9.77
CA HIS A 45 -15.38 -1.25 8.79
C HIS A 45 -15.28 -0.31 7.58
N TYR A 46 -15.61 0.97 7.78
CA TYR A 46 -15.54 2.00 6.75
C TYR A 46 -14.73 3.21 7.24
N SER A 47 -13.77 3.65 6.44
CA SER A 47 -12.89 4.79 6.74
C SER A 47 -12.87 5.76 5.57
N GLY A 48 -13.03 7.06 5.85
CA GLY A 48 -13.06 8.13 4.84
C GLY A 48 -14.44 8.35 4.20
N ASP A 49 -14.45 9.06 3.06
CA ASP A 49 -15.65 9.38 2.29
C ASP A 49 -15.48 8.93 0.83
N GLY A 50 -16.31 7.96 0.43
CA GLY A 50 -16.32 7.35 -0.89
C GLY A 50 -17.36 7.94 -1.84
N SER A 51 -18.12 8.95 -1.41
CA SER A 51 -19.22 9.55 -2.19
C SER A 51 -18.76 10.13 -3.54
N LYS A 52 -17.49 10.54 -3.64
CA LYS A 52 -16.89 11.15 -4.84
C LYS A 52 -16.25 10.14 -5.80
N ALA A 53 -16.29 8.85 -5.48
CA ALA A 53 -15.67 7.84 -6.33
C ALA A 53 -16.34 7.77 -7.70
N ASN A 54 -15.54 7.80 -8.76
CA ASN A 54 -16.02 7.69 -10.15
C ASN A 54 -15.05 6.87 -11.02
N ALA A 55 -15.52 6.48 -12.20
CA ALA A 55 -14.77 5.62 -13.12
C ALA A 55 -13.53 6.32 -13.69
N ALA A 56 -13.65 7.58 -14.13
CA ALA A 56 -12.54 8.33 -14.73
C ALA A 56 -11.34 8.47 -13.78
N ALA A 57 -11.57 8.88 -12.53
CA ALA A 57 -10.53 8.91 -11.50
C ALA A 57 -9.99 7.51 -11.18
N GLY A 58 -10.86 6.49 -11.24
CA GLY A 58 -10.46 5.11 -11.05
C GLY A 58 -9.52 4.58 -12.12
N GLU A 59 -9.74 4.95 -13.38
CA GLU A 59 -8.93 4.57 -14.54
C GLU A 59 -7.56 5.24 -14.52
N ILE A 60 -7.50 6.54 -14.20
CA ILE A 60 -6.23 7.27 -14.04
C ILE A 60 -5.34 6.59 -13.00
N LEU A 61 -5.90 6.26 -11.83
CA LEU A 61 -5.16 5.58 -10.76
C LEU A 61 -4.73 4.17 -11.18
N LEU A 62 -5.61 3.42 -11.85
CA LEU A 62 -5.31 2.06 -12.30
C LEU A 62 -4.16 2.05 -13.31
N ASN A 63 -4.22 2.92 -14.32
CA ASN A 63 -3.20 3.00 -15.36
C ASN A 63 -1.84 3.40 -14.78
N ALA A 64 -1.80 4.40 -13.90
CA ALA A 64 -0.56 4.80 -13.23
C ALA A 64 0.09 3.65 -12.43
N VAL A 65 -0.72 2.88 -11.70
CA VAL A 65 -0.24 1.70 -10.95
C VAL A 65 0.27 0.62 -11.89
N VAL A 66 -0.47 0.32 -12.98
CA VAL A 66 -0.09 -0.71 -13.95
C VAL A 66 1.19 -0.33 -14.69
N GLU A 67 1.30 0.92 -15.14
CA GLU A 67 2.49 1.43 -15.83
C GLU A 67 3.74 1.31 -14.95
N GLN A 68 3.67 1.83 -13.72
CA GLN A 68 4.76 1.73 -12.75
C GLN A 68 5.11 0.26 -12.45
N PHE A 69 4.11 -0.61 -12.32
CA PHE A 69 4.34 -2.02 -12.02
C PHE A 69 5.03 -2.75 -13.18
N VAL A 70 4.60 -2.49 -14.42
CA VAL A 70 5.22 -3.06 -15.63
C VAL A 70 6.66 -2.59 -15.76
N GLU A 71 6.93 -1.31 -15.56
CA GLU A 71 8.29 -0.76 -15.59
C GLU A 71 9.15 -1.39 -14.49
N SER A 72 8.63 -1.49 -13.27
CA SER A 72 9.33 -2.11 -12.14
C SER A 72 9.72 -3.56 -12.44
N ILE A 73 8.81 -4.37 -12.98
CA ILE A 73 9.13 -5.76 -13.36
C ILE A 73 10.22 -5.79 -14.43
N ARG A 74 10.16 -4.92 -15.44
CA ARG A 74 11.19 -4.87 -16.49
C ARG A 74 12.56 -4.50 -15.91
N ASN A 75 12.61 -3.49 -15.06
CA ASN A 75 13.84 -3.04 -14.41
C ASN A 75 14.43 -4.14 -13.52
N ILE A 76 13.60 -4.81 -12.71
CA ILE A 76 14.03 -5.95 -11.87
C ILE A 76 14.59 -7.08 -12.74
N LYS A 77 13.92 -7.44 -13.85
CA LYS A 77 14.38 -8.52 -14.73
C LYS A 77 15.65 -8.19 -15.49
N ALA A 78 15.89 -6.91 -15.76
CA ALA A 78 17.10 -6.44 -16.43
C ALA A 78 18.25 -6.16 -15.45
N ASP A 79 17.98 -6.12 -14.14
CA ASP A 79 18.99 -5.82 -13.14
C ASP A 79 20.01 -6.95 -13.00
N SER A 80 21.28 -6.56 -13.04
CA SER A 80 22.42 -7.40 -12.66
C SER A 80 23.18 -6.83 -11.47
N ILE A 81 22.87 -5.60 -11.03
CA ILE A 81 23.66 -4.89 -10.03
C ILE A 81 23.40 -5.47 -8.65
N VAL A 82 22.14 -5.67 -8.25
CA VAL A 82 21.82 -6.17 -6.91
C VAL A 82 22.39 -7.57 -6.67
N PRO A 83 22.24 -8.57 -7.57
CA PRO A 83 22.86 -9.87 -7.40
C PRO A 83 24.39 -9.79 -7.28
N THR A 84 25.05 -9.00 -8.13
CA THR A 84 26.52 -8.82 -8.05
C THR A 84 26.95 -8.20 -6.72
N LEU A 85 26.25 -7.19 -6.24
CA LEU A 85 26.55 -6.58 -4.93
C LEU A 85 26.29 -7.56 -3.78
N GLN A 86 25.27 -8.40 -3.89
CA GLN A 86 24.96 -9.41 -2.89
C GLN A 86 26.05 -10.50 -2.84
N GLU A 87 26.52 -10.97 -4.00
CA GLU A 87 27.67 -11.88 -4.11
C GLU A 87 28.93 -11.26 -3.49
N GLN A 88 29.23 -10.00 -3.83
CA GLN A 88 30.37 -9.27 -3.26
C GLN A 88 30.25 -9.16 -1.74
N PHE A 89 29.09 -8.76 -1.23
CA PHE A 89 28.85 -8.63 0.21
C PHE A 89 29.13 -9.93 0.95
N PHE A 90 28.62 -11.07 0.46
CA PHE A 90 28.85 -12.36 1.11
C PHE A 90 30.29 -12.85 0.99
N TYR A 91 30.95 -12.57 -0.14
CA TYR A 91 32.37 -12.85 -0.30
C TYR A 91 33.20 -12.08 0.73
N ASP A 92 32.98 -10.78 0.86
CA ASP A 92 33.71 -9.89 1.77
C ASP A 92 33.46 -10.23 3.23
N ALA A 93 32.20 -10.46 3.59
CA ALA A 93 31.82 -10.88 4.94
C ALA A 93 32.47 -12.23 5.33
N GLY A 94 32.65 -13.14 4.37
CA GLY A 94 33.36 -14.39 4.56
C GLY A 94 34.90 -14.28 4.52
N ASN A 95 35.45 -13.17 4.01
CA ASN A 95 36.88 -12.94 3.83
C ASN A 95 37.34 -11.57 4.41
N PRO A 96 37.08 -11.27 5.69
CA PRO A 96 37.24 -9.91 6.25
C PRO A 96 38.69 -9.38 6.25
N LEU A 97 39.70 -10.25 6.07
CA LEU A 97 41.10 -9.84 5.96
C LEU A 97 41.53 -9.48 4.52
N LYS A 98 40.68 -9.78 3.52
CA LYS A 98 40.93 -9.48 2.10
C LYS A 98 40.22 -8.23 1.62
N THR A 99 39.40 -7.61 2.48
CA THR A 99 38.74 -6.34 2.19
C THR A 99 39.66 -5.17 2.53
N GLN A 100 39.51 -4.03 1.84
CA GLN A 100 40.19 -2.81 2.25
C GLN A 100 39.70 -2.39 3.65
N GLN A 101 40.63 -1.99 4.52
CA GLN A 101 40.34 -1.42 5.84
C GLN A 101 40.21 0.10 5.77
#